data_AF-A0A9N8VMT4-F1
#
_entry.id   AF-A0A9N8VMT4-F1
#
_cell.length_a   1.000
_cell.length_b   1.000
_cell.length_c   1.000
_cell.angle_alpha   90.00
_cell.angle_beta   90.00
_cell.angle_gamma   90.00
#
_symmetry.space_group_name_H-M   'P 1'
#
loop_
_entity.id
_entity.type
_entity.pdbx_description
1 polymer ?
#
loop_
_entity_poly.entity_id
_entity_poly.type
_entity_poly.pdbx_seq_one_letter_code
_entity_poly.pdbx_strand_id
1 'polypeptide(L)'
;MASQAVSEKGRRLAKQKYPSYHRDRLPTLKEVLQRKTAPPVCLYNFYIYMRDREHESEYLDFWLDVAELELLCKQYLKELKKLGLDSSVEFPEYAKYKDSDKEKRYSTQSSLHRHLSASSSSTGFTDTDSRSGSPMPIPTTTGTGTGTETAQHELAQRIYFLYLVPNGERELNLSPGVLNEIRIAVEEKHKDDPAIFKEAKKEVYRFMKREIYPNFLKARAYGNMTVTQTMIRLGLGLFSLFVGFTVELSLILLDEKPRSKRLWGFIPIFIGILNLFAFQMELCPLLVLFHISERSFMQYEMVREKYIYRSIHVPKAFWILLMSLAASIIVAGILLAIPGHRL
;
A
#
# COMPACT_ATOMS: atom_id res chain seq x y z
N MET A 1 16.74 6.10 -16.17
CA MET A 1 15.63 7.05 -16.38
C MET A 1 14.35 6.54 -15.72
N ALA A 2 14.38 6.33 -14.39
CA ALA A 2 13.27 5.74 -13.63
C ALA A 2 13.03 6.55 -12.34
N SER A 3 12.65 7.83 -12.48
CA SER A 3 12.32 8.67 -11.32
C SER A 3 11.67 9.99 -11.77
N GLN A 4 10.48 9.93 -12.35
CA GLN A 4 9.63 11.11 -12.40
C GLN A 4 8.24 10.72 -11.90
N ALA A 5 7.75 11.52 -10.95
CA ALA A 5 6.41 11.48 -10.40
C ALA A 5 6.02 10.16 -9.70
N VAL A 6 6.29 10.11 -8.39
CA VAL A 6 5.23 9.62 -7.50
C VAL A 6 3.99 10.44 -7.86
N SER A 7 3.02 9.80 -8.53
CA SER A 7 1.70 10.37 -8.84
C SER A 7 1.23 11.19 -7.64
N GLU A 8 0.64 12.35 -7.86
CA GLU A 8 0.20 13.22 -6.75
C GLU A 8 -0.62 12.44 -5.71
N LYS A 9 -1.41 11.45 -6.17
CA LYS A 9 -2.09 10.45 -5.33
C LYS A 9 -1.13 9.69 -4.42
N GLY A 10 -0.05 9.10 -4.96
CA GLY A 10 0.99 8.44 -4.18
C GLY A 10 1.64 9.36 -3.12
N ARG A 11 1.88 10.64 -3.46
CA ARG A 11 2.39 11.64 -2.49
C ARG A 11 1.38 11.93 -1.38
N ARG A 12 0.09 12.02 -1.71
CA ARG A 12 -1.00 12.19 -0.74
C ARG A 12 -1.12 10.98 0.18
N LEU A 13 -1.01 9.76 -0.36
CA LEU A 13 -1.05 8.51 0.41
C LEU A 13 0.14 8.36 1.36
N ALA A 14 1.34 8.81 0.97
CA ALA A 14 2.52 8.75 1.81
C ALA A 14 2.43 9.60 3.09
N LYS A 15 1.66 10.70 3.07
CA LYS A 15 1.46 11.61 4.22
C LYS A 15 0.38 11.13 5.20
N GLN A 16 -0.21 9.96 4.98
CA GLN A 16 -1.33 9.47 5.77
C GLN A 16 -0.92 9.11 7.22
N LYS A 17 -1.76 9.50 8.20
CA LYS A 17 -1.66 9.01 9.57
C LYS A 17 -2.30 7.61 9.70
N TYR A 18 -1.63 6.70 10.40
CA TYR A 18 -2.10 5.33 10.58
C TYR A 18 -2.81 5.15 11.92
N PRO A 19 -4.12 4.84 11.93
CA PRO A 19 -4.82 4.49 13.16
C PRO A 19 -4.35 3.12 13.68
N SER A 20 -4.16 3.00 15.00
CA SER A 20 -3.83 1.73 15.64
C SER A 20 -5.12 0.97 15.96
N TYR A 21 -5.47 -0.01 15.13
CA TYR A 21 -6.56 -0.96 15.43
C TYR A 21 -5.98 -2.24 16.05
N HIS A 22 -6.68 -2.80 17.04
CA HIS A 22 -6.35 -4.14 17.53
C HIS A 22 -7.08 -5.18 16.67
N ARG A 23 -6.35 -6.17 16.18
CA ARG A 23 -6.87 -7.25 15.32
C ARG A 23 -6.18 -8.56 15.68
N ASP A 24 -6.95 -9.65 15.58
CA ASP A 24 -6.47 -11.03 15.75
C ASP A 24 -6.42 -11.80 14.42
N ARG A 25 -6.54 -11.08 13.30
CA ARG A 25 -6.51 -11.63 11.94
C ARG A 25 -5.82 -10.68 10.96
N LEU A 26 -5.44 -11.21 9.80
CA LEU A 26 -4.97 -10.39 8.68
C LEU A 26 -6.05 -9.38 8.23
N PRO A 27 -5.65 -8.16 7.83
CA PRO A 27 -6.58 -7.18 7.29
C PRO A 27 -7.23 -7.65 5.99
N THR A 28 -8.43 -7.16 5.72
CA THR A 28 -9.14 -7.34 4.45
C THR A 28 -8.85 -6.19 3.49
N LEU A 29 -9.00 -6.42 2.18
CA LEU A 29 -8.86 -5.37 1.17
C LEU A 29 -9.77 -4.17 1.48
N LYS A 30 -11.01 -4.42 1.91
CA LYS A 30 -11.95 -3.35 2.32
C LYS A 30 -11.37 -2.47 3.44
N GLU A 31 -10.69 -3.05 4.43
CA GLU A 31 -10.06 -2.29 5.51
C GLU A 31 -8.87 -1.47 5.03
N VAL A 32 -8.08 -2.01 4.09
CA VAL A 32 -6.95 -1.30 3.46
C VAL A 32 -7.47 -0.10 2.66
N LEU A 33 -8.47 -0.31 1.80
CA LEU A 33 -9.10 0.76 1.00
C LEU A 33 -9.79 1.83 1.88
N GLN A 34 -10.31 1.43 3.03
CA GLN A 34 -10.89 2.34 4.03
C GLN A 34 -9.84 3.04 4.91
N ARG A 35 -8.53 2.88 4.64
CA ARG A 35 -7.44 3.50 5.40
C ARG A 35 -7.43 3.09 6.89
N LYS A 36 -7.92 1.89 7.20
CA LYS A 36 -8.00 1.33 8.57
C LYS A 36 -6.83 0.40 8.91
N THR A 37 -5.73 0.46 8.17
CA THR A 37 -4.58 -0.44 8.33
C THR A 37 -3.28 0.34 8.39
N ALA A 38 -2.25 -0.26 9.00
CA ALA A 38 -0.94 0.35 9.15
C ALA A 38 0.13 -0.46 8.36
N PRO A 39 1.33 0.12 8.12
CA PRO A 39 2.43 -0.60 7.50
C PRO A 39 2.74 -1.92 8.23
N PRO A 40 3.09 -2.99 7.51
CA PRO A 40 3.42 -3.04 6.07
C PRO A 40 2.20 -3.20 5.14
N VAL A 41 0.99 -3.40 5.66
CA VAL A 41 -0.24 -3.70 4.89
C VAL A 41 -1.17 -2.48 4.86
N CYS A 42 -0.63 -1.29 4.53
CA CYS A 42 -1.40 -0.05 4.40
C CYS A 42 -1.77 0.24 2.94
N LEU A 43 -2.71 1.18 2.74
CA LEU A 43 -3.13 1.62 1.40
C LEU A 43 -1.97 2.13 0.54
N TYR A 44 -1.03 2.86 1.13
CA TYR A 44 0.16 3.34 0.44
C TYR A 44 1.03 2.18 -0.06
N ASN A 45 1.33 1.19 0.79
CA ASN A 45 2.13 0.03 0.38
C ASN A 45 1.39 -0.86 -0.64
N PHE A 46 0.06 -0.91 -0.57
CA PHE A 46 -0.75 -1.58 -1.58
C PHE A 46 -0.65 -0.88 -2.94
N TYR A 47 -0.74 0.45 -2.96
CA TYR A 47 -0.53 1.26 -4.18
C TYR A 47 0.86 1.03 -4.79
N ILE A 48 1.92 1.11 -3.96
CA ILE A 48 3.29 0.87 -4.44
C ILE A 48 3.45 -0.55 -4.97
N TYR A 49 2.84 -1.54 -4.31
CA TYR A 49 2.86 -2.92 -4.79
C TYR A 49 2.18 -3.06 -6.16
N MET A 50 0.98 -2.52 -6.32
CA MET A 50 0.25 -2.58 -7.61
C MET A 50 1.01 -1.89 -8.74
N ARG A 51 1.67 -0.76 -8.45
CA ARG A 51 2.44 0.01 -9.43
C ARG A 51 3.76 -0.68 -9.82
N ASP A 52 4.53 -1.16 -8.83
CA ASP A 52 5.91 -1.61 -9.05
C ASP A 52 6.02 -3.11 -9.34
N ARG A 53 5.05 -3.93 -8.91
CA ARG A 53 5.10 -5.40 -9.03
C ARG A 53 4.10 -5.95 -10.04
N GLU A 54 2.83 -5.53 -9.91
CA GLU A 54 1.75 -6.06 -10.75
C GLU A 54 1.56 -5.23 -12.02
N HIS A 55 2.03 -3.98 -12.05
CA HIS A 55 1.83 -3.02 -13.14
C HIS A 55 0.35 -2.71 -13.44
N GLU A 56 -0.52 -2.84 -12.43
CA GLU A 56 -1.98 -2.68 -12.54
C GLU A 56 -2.49 -1.59 -11.57
N SER A 57 -1.79 -0.46 -11.50
CA SER A 57 -2.11 0.63 -10.57
C SER A 57 -3.41 1.36 -10.91
N GLU A 58 -3.84 1.26 -12.16
CA GLU A 58 -5.00 1.88 -12.80
C GLU A 58 -6.29 1.43 -12.11
N TYR A 59 -6.40 0.15 -11.74
CA TYR A 59 -7.55 -0.40 -11.01
C TYR A 59 -7.76 0.29 -9.66
N LEU A 60 -6.68 0.51 -8.91
CA LEU A 60 -6.76 1.18 -7.62
C LEU A 60 -7.02 2.67 -7.79
N ASP A 61 -6.39 3.31 -8.78
CA ASP A 61 -6.59 4.71 -9.10
C ASP A 61 -8.06 4.99 -9.50
N PHE A 62 -8.66 4.15 -10.35
CA PHE A 62 -10.08 4.20 -10.71
C PHE A 62 -10.98 3.99 -9.49
N TRP A 63 -10.71 2.98 -8.65
CA TRP A 63 -11.52 2.72 -7.47
C TRP A 63 -11.52 3.92 -6.52
N LEU A 64 -10.37 4.57 -6.34
CA LEU A 64 -10.21 5.77 -5.52
C LEU A 64 -10.93 6.98 -6.13
N ASP A 65 -10.86 7.18 -7.46
CA ASP A 65 -11.55 8.28 -8.13
C ASP A 65 -13.07 8.14 -8.05
N VAL A 66 -13.61 6.93 -8.27
CA VAL A 66 -15.06 6.69 -8.10
C VAL A 66 -15.47 6.86 -6.64
N ALA A 67 -14.63 6.51 -5.66
CA ALA A 67 -14.90 6.77 -4.25
C ALA A 67 -14.88 8.27 -3.90
N GLU A 68 -14.04 9.06 -4.57
CA GLU A 68 -14.03 10.53 -4.47
C GLU A 68 -15.29 11.14 -5.08
N LEU A 69 -15.70 10.66 -6.27
CA LEU A 69 -16.94 11.07 -6.93
C LEU A 69 -18.18 10.81 -6.07
N GLU A 70 -18.28 9.64 -5.45
CA GLU A 70 -19.35 9.32 -4.49
C GLU A 70 -19.35 10.26 -3.27
N LEU A 71 -18.18 10.73 -2.83
CA LEU A 71 -18.07 11.66 -1.70
C LEU A 71 -18.53 13.06 -2.08
N LEU A 72 -18.13 13.57 -3.25
CA LEU A 72 -18.56 14.86 -3.77
C LEU A 72 -20.08 14.90 -3.93
N CYS A 73 -20.65 13.86 -4.52
CA CYS A 73 -22.10 13.70 -4.61
C CYS A 73 -22.77 13.75 -3.23
N LYS A 74 -22.24 13.03 -2.22
CA LYS A 74 -22.78 13.08 -0.85
C LYS A 74 -22.69 14.46 -0.21
N GLN A 75 -21.67 15.25 -0.56
CA GLN A 75 -21.54 16.62 -0.07
C GLN A 75 -22.59 17.52 -0.73
N TYR A 76 -22.72 17.44 -2.05
CA TYR A 76 -23.73 18.16 -2.81
C TYR A 76 -25.16 17.88 -2.30
N LEU A 77 -25.52 16.60 -2.11
CA LEU A 77 -26.84 16.23 -1.54
C LEU A 77 -27.07 16.79 -0.12
N LYS A 78 -26.00 16.92 0.68
CA LYS A 78 -26.10 17.56 2.01
C LYS A 78 -26.28 19.06 1.92
N GLU A 79 -25.67 19.72 0.93
CA GLU A 79 -25.85 21.15 0.67
C GLU A 79 -27.27 21.43 0.21
N LEU A 80 -27.81 20.65 -0.74
CA LEU A 80 -29.20 20.74 -1.17
C LEU A 80 -30.17 20.57 0.00
N LYS A 81 -29.94 19.59 0.86
CA LYS A 81 -30.76 19.38 2.06
C LYS A 81 -30.71 20.57 3.03
N LYS A 82 -29.55 21.23 3.18
CA LYS A 82 -29.42 22.44 4.01
C LYS A 82 -30.18 23.62 3.43
N LEU A 83 -30.32 23.68 2.11
CA LEU A 83 -31.05 24.73 1.39
C LEU A 83 -32.57 24.51 1.38
N GLY A 84 -33.05 23.39 1.95
CA GLY A 84 -34.49 23.08 2.01
C GLY A 84 -35.08 22.58 0.69
N LEU A 85 -34.26 22.32 -0.33
CA LEU A 85 -34.69 21.67 -1.57
C LEU A 85 -34.88 20.16 -1.35
N ASP A 86 -35.95 19.60 -1.90
CA ASP A 86 -36.23 18.19 -1.79
C ASP A 86 -35.37 17.38 -2.78
N SER A 87 -34.26 16.86 -2.25
CA SER A 87 -33.36 15.91 -2.91
C SER A 87 -34.05 14.74 -3.63
N SER A 88 -35.27 14.35 -3.23
CA SER A 88 -36.00 13.22 -3.82
C SER A 88 -36.77 13.56 -5.10
N VAL A 89 -37.07 14.84 -5.31
CA VAL A 89 -37.77 15.36 -6.49
C VAL A 89 -36.79 15.77 -7.58
N GLU A 90 -35.65 16.35 -7.18
CA GLU A 90 -34.65 16.89 -8.11
C GLU A 90 -33.66 15.81 -8.62
N PHE A 91 -33.43 14.75 -7.84
CA PHE A 91 -32.41 13.72 -8.12
C PHE A 91 -32.79 12.29 -7.66
N PRO A 92 -33.85 11.66 -8.24
CA PRO A 92 -34.34 10.35 -7.81
C PRO A 92 -33.33 9.20 -8.00
N GLU A 93 -32.37 9.34 -8.92
CA GLU A 93 -31.34 8.31 -9.19
C GLU A 93 -30.36 8.13 -8.02
N TYR A 94 -30.21 9.16 -7.19
CA TYR A 94 -29.35 9.15 -6.01
C TYR A 94 -30.04 8.60 -4.75
N ALA A 95 -31.35 8.34 -4.79
CA ALA A 95 -32.09 7.75 -3.67
C ALA A 95 -31.50 6.39 -3.23
N LYS A 96 -30.92 5.63 -4.18
CA LYS A 96 -30.22 4.36 -3.92
C LYS A 96 -28.99 4.49 -3.01
N TYR A 97 -28.38 5.68 -2.93
CA TYR A 97 -27.26 5.95 -2.02
C TYR A 97 -27.73 6.35 -0.62
N LYS A 98 -28.96 6.87 -0.47
CA LYS A 98 -29.56 7.28 0.81
C LYS A 98 -29.79 6.09 1.75
N ASP A 99 -30.16 4.92 1.21
CA ASP A 99 -30.35 3.70 2.01
C ASP A 99 -29.03 3.01 2.40
N SER A 100 -27.93 3.25 1.66
CA SER A 100 -26.60 2.72 2.03
C SER A 100 -26.05 3.31 3.34
N ASP A 101 -26.63 4.41 3.82
CA ASP A 101 -26.25 5.07 5.08
C ASP A 101 -26.90 4.43 6.33
N LYS A 102 -28.00 3.67 6.21
CA LYS A 102 -28.60 2.96 7.37
C LYS A 102 -27.73 1.81 7.87
N GLU A 103 -26.94 1.20 6.99
CA GLU A 103 -26.06 0.07 7.33
C GLU A 103 -24.64 0.50 7.77
N LYS A 104 -24.34 1.81 7.81
CA LYS A 104 -22.99 2.36 8.10
C LYS A 104 -22.98 3.49 9.13
N ARG A 105 -23.85 3.46 10.14
CA ARG A 105 -23.80 4.42 11.27
C ARG A 105 -22.57 4.29 12.19
N TYR A 106 -21.61 3.42 11.86
CA TYR A 106 -20.28 3.43 12.46
C TYR A 106 -19.23 3.63 11.36
N SER A 107 -18.37 4.65 11.51
CA SER A 107 -17.16 4.95 10.71
C SER A 107 -17.29 5.87 9.48
N THR A 108 -17.82 7.09 9.66
CA THR A 108 -17.41 8.24 8.83
C THR A 108 -16.93 9.38 9.73
N GLN A 109 -15.72 9.28 10.27
CA GLN A 109 -14.94 10.45 10.67
C GLN A 109 -13.82 10.65 9.65
N SER A 110 -14.07 11.62 8.76
CA SER A 110 -13.14 12.71 8.44
C SER A 110 -11.63 12.39 8.44
N SER A 111 -11.16 11.76 7.37
CA SER A 111 -9.74 11.87 6.96
C SER A 111 -9.53 12.12 5.46
N LEU A 112 -10.61 12.21 4.67
CA LEU A 112 -10.54 12.64 3.27
C LEU A 112 -10.49 14.18 3.10
N HIS A 113 -10.93 14.97 4.09
CA HIS A 113 -11.22 16.39 3.89
C HIS A 113 -10.24 17.41 4.52
N ARG A 114 -9.22 17.02 5.29
CA ARG A 114 -8.39 18.03 6.01
C ARG A 114 -7.25 18.66 5.19
N HIS A 115 -7.15 18.42 3.88
CA HIS A 115 -6.00 18.91 3.10
C HIS A 115 -6.32 19.58 1.76
N LEU A 116 -7.60 19.81 1.40
CA LEU A 116 -7.94 20.56 0.17
C LEU A 116 -8.20 22.07 0.37
N SER A 117 -7.97 22.61 1.57
CA SER A 117 -8.03 24.06 1.82
C SER A 117 -6.76 24.55 2.53
N ALA A 118 -5.62 24.34 1.88
CA ALA A 118 -4.34 24.96 2.27
C ALA A 118 -3.51 25.31 1.02
N SER A 119 -4.10 26.14 0.16
CA SER A 119 -3.41 26.82 -0.95
C SER A 119 -3.97 28.23 -1.11
N SER A 120 -3.84 29.05 -0.07
CA SER A 120 -3.84 30.51 -0.16
C SER A 120 -3.21 31.05 1.11
N SER A 121 -1.90 31.25 1.05
CA SER A 121 -1.04 31.71 2.15
C SER A 121 -1.45 33.11 2.61
N SER A 122 -1.37 33.30 3.92
CA SER A 122 -1.28 34.59 4.60
C SER A 122 -0.15 35.48 4.06
N THR A 123 -0.37 36.79 4.03
CA THR A 123 0.52 37.80 4.63
C THR A 123 -0.22 39.13 4.69
N GLY A 124 -0.27 39.74 5.87
CA GLY A 124 -0.69 41.12 6.04
C GLY A 124 0.53 42.03 6.15
N PHE A 125 0.50 43.17 5.46
CA PHE A 125 0.94 44.47 5.98
C PHE A 125 0.39 45.61 5.10
N THR A 126 0.21 46.76 5.72
CA THR A 126 -0.55 47.97 5.35
C THR A 126 0.09 48.84 4.25
N ASP A 127 -0.72 49.51 3.42
CA ASP A 127 -0.86 50.98 3.46
C ASP A 127 -1.94 51.54 2.49
N THR A 128 -2.50 52.66 2.92
CA THR A 128 -3.45 53.60 2.27
C THR A 128 -3.03 54.09 0.88
N ASP A 129 -3.97 54.20 -0.08
CA ASP A 129 -4.40 55.50 -0.61
C ASP A 129 -5.59 55.44 -1.59
N SER A 130 -6.23 56.59 -1.77
CA SER A 130 -7.56 56.81 -2.36
C SER A 130 -7.51 57.18 -3.87
N ARG A 131 -8.43 56.65 -4.70
CA ARG A 131 -9.27 57.42 -5.68
C ARG A 131 -10.06 56.55 -6.69
N SER A 132 -11.37 56.80 -6.67
CA SER A 132 -12.35 56.96 -7.78
C SER A 132 -12.18 56.21 -9.12
N GLY A 133 -13.22 55.42 -9.47
CA GLY A 133 -13.52 55.00 -10.85
C GLY A 133 -14.50 53.82 -10.93
N SER A 134 -15.80 54.11 -11.01
CA SER A 134 -16.85 53.16 -11.47
C SER A 134 -17.42 53.69 -12.80
N PRO A 135 -18.29 52.98 -13.57
CA PRO A 135 -18.77 51.60 -13.43
C PRO A 135 -18.82 50.79 -14.76
N MET A 136 -18.95 49.45 -14.69
CA MET A 136 -19.83 48.68 -15.61
C MET A 136 -20.36 47.42 -14.89
N PRO A 137 -21.60 46.98 -15.20
CA PRO A 137 -22.39 46.13 -14.33
C PRO A 137 -22.18 44.64 -14.58
N ILE A 138 -21.91 43.93 -13.50
CA ILE A 138 -21.99 42.46 -13.42
C ILE A 138 -23.48 42.09 -13.38
N PRO A 139 -23.98 41.16 -14.20
CA PRO A 139 -25.33 40.63 -14.01
C PRO A 139 -25.35 39.85 -12.70
N THR A 140 -26.18 40.30 -11.78
CA THR A 140 -26.57 39.58 -10.58
C THR A 140 -27.28 38.29 -10.98
N THR A 141 -26.56 37.18 -11.02
CA THR A 141 -27.14 35.84 -10.96
C THR A 141 -26.69 35.16 -9.69
N THR A 142 -27.65 35.03 -8.79
CA THR A 142 -27.69 34.21 -7.58
C THR A 142 -27.00 32.86 -7.81
N GLY A 143 -25.79 32.67 -7.27
CA GLY A 143 -24.99 31.47 -7.51
C GLY A 143 -24.22 31.06 -6.27
N THR A 144 -24.69 29.99 -5.62
CA THR A 144 -23.96 29.37 -4.49
C THR A 144 -24.01 27.83 -4.51
N GLY A 145 -24.51 27.21 -5.59
CA GLY A 145 -24.52 25.75 -5.79
C GLY A 145 -23.66 25.24 -6.95
N THR A 146 -23.06 26.12 -7.76
CA THR A 146 -22.45 25.75 -9.05
C THR A 146 -21.07 25.08 -8.93
N GLY A 147 -20.30 25.35 -7.88
CA GLY A 147 -18.93 24.84 -7.75
C GLY A 147 -18.83 23.34 -7.47
N THR A 148 -19.75 22.78 -6.68
CA THR A 148 -19.72 21.36 -6.31
C THR A 148 -20.27 20.47 -7.43
N GLU A 149 -21.28 20.96 -8.15
CA GLU A 149 -21.92 20.27 -9.27
C GLU A 149 -21.00 20.19 -10.50
N THR A 150 -20.35 21.30 -10.85
CA THR A 150 -19.35 21.36 -11.92
C THR A 150 -18.16 20.43 -11.63
N ALA A 151 -17.63 20.44 -10.40
CA ALA A 151 -16.56 19.54 -10.00
C ALA A 151 -16.96 18.04 -10.06
N GLN A 152 -18.21 17.70 -9.74
CA GLN A 152 -18.72 16.34 -9.86
C GLN A 152 -18.75 15.88 -11.33
N HIS A 153 -19.31 16.72 -12.20
CA HIS A 153 -19.40 16.46 -13.64
C HIS A 153 -18.00 16.32 -14.26
N GLU A 154 -17.09 17.24 -13.98
CA GLU A 154 -15.70 17.19 -14.47
C GLU A 154 -14.98 15.90 -14.05
N LEU A 155 -15.17 15.46 -12.79
CA LEU A 155 -14.57 14.23 -12.30
C LEU A 155 -15.18 12.98 -12.95
N ALA A 156 -16.50 12.93 -13.13
CA ALA A 156 -17.19 11.83 -13.78
C ALA A 156 -16.71 11.65 -15.24
N GLN A 157 -16.63 12.74 -15.99
CA GLN A 157 -16.10 12.72 -17.36
C GLN A 157 -14.64 12.30 -17.39
N ARG A 158 -13.81 12.84 -16.48
CA ARG A 158 -12.40 12.44 -16.38
C ARG A 158 -12.24 10.94 -16.12
N ILE A 159 -13.05 10.37 -15.23
CA ILE A 159 -13.03 8.91 -14.95
C ILE A 159 -13.36 8.12 -16.21
N TYR A 160 -14.40 8.53 -16.93
CA TYR A 160 -14.81 7.88 -18.17
C TYR A 160 -13.70 7.91 -19.23
N PHE A 161 -13.20 9.10 -19.59
CA PHE A 161 -12.18 9.27 -20.62
C PHE A 161 -10.83 8.64 -20.28
N LEU A 162 -10.47 8.60 -19.00
CA LEU A 162 -9.17 8.09 -18.59
C LEU A 162 -9.13 6.56 -18.51
N TYR A 163 -10.20 5.92 -18.03
CA TYR A 163 -10.18 4.49 -17.67
C TYR A 163 -11.08 3.60 -18.52
N LEU A 164 -12.11 4.16 -19.18
CA LEU A 164 -13.18 3.37 -19.82
C LEU A 164 -13.25 3.55 -21.34
N VAL A 165 -12.50 4.50 -21.90
CA VAL A 165 -12.41 4.69 -23.34
C VAL A 165 -11.47 3.65 -23.97
N PRO A 166 -11.89 3.00 -25.07
CA PRO A 166 -11.09 1.97 -25.72
C PRO A 166 -9.79 2.54 -26.29
N ASN A 167 -8.72 1.76 -26.18
CA ASN A 167 -7.34 2.13 -26.54
C ASN A 167 -6.75 3.28 -25.72
N GLY A 168 -7.29 3.53 -24.52
CA GLY A 168 -6.72 4.48 -23.58
C GLY A 168 -5.46 3.96 -22.91
N GLU A 169 -4.49 4.83 -22.60
CA GLU A 169 -3.25 4.45 -21.89
C GLU A 169 -3.49 3.80 -20.52
N ARG A 170 -4.66 4.06 -19.91
CA ARG A 170 -5.07 3.51 -18.60
C ARG A 170 -6.38 2.74 -18.68
N GLU A 171 -6.70 2.20 -19.85
CA GLU A 171 -7.92 1.42 -20.07
C GLU A 171 -7.97 0.21 -19.12
N LEU A 172 -9.12 0.03 -18.47
CA LEU A 172 -9.36 -1.09 -17.58
C LEU A 172 -9.98 -2.26 -18.35
N ASN A 173 -9.48 -3.46 -18.08
CA ASN A 173 -10.08 -4.68 -18.60
C ASN A 173 -11.34 -5.04 -17.79
N LEU A 174 -12.49 -4.53 -18.23
CA LEU A 174 -13.80 -4.78 -17.64
C LEU A 174 -14.69 -5.56 -18.60
N SER A 175 -15.70 -6.23 -18.04
CA SER A 175 -16.69 -6.95 -18.84
C SER A 175 -17.36 -6.01 -19.85
N PRO A 176 -17.51 -6.42 -21.13
CA PRO A 176 -18.01 -5.54 -22.19
C PRO A 176 -19.45 -5.05 -21.93
N GLY A 177 -20.26 -5.83 -21.20
CA GLY A 177 -21.59 -5.40 -20.77
C GLY A 177 -21.54 -4.17 -19.87
N VAL A 178 -20.62 -4.13 -18.92
CA VAL A 178 -20.46 -3.00 -17.98
C VAL A 178 -19.95 -1.75 -18.72
N LEU A 179 -18.99 -1.91 -19.64
CA LEU A 179 -18.48 -0.80 -20.44
C LEU A 179 -19.57 -0.21 -21.35
N ASN A 180 -20.38 -1.07 -21.99
CA ASN A 180 -21.44 -0.60 -22.88
C ASN A 180 -22.55 0.12 -22.11
N GLU A 181 -22.91 -0.35 -20.91
CA GLU A 181 -23.86 0.35 -20.03
C GLU A 181 -23.37 1.74 -19.64
N ILE A 182 -22.09 1.87 -19.26
CA ILE A 182 -21.51 3.18 -18.90
C ILE A 182 -21.40 4.08 -20.13
N ARG A 183 -20.99 3.54 -21.29
CA ARG A 183 -20.90 4.29 -22.54
C ARG A 183 -22.25 4.88 -22.93
N ILE A 184 -23.32 4.08 -22.94
CA ILE A 184 -24.68 4.56 -23.23
C ILE A 184 -25.11 5.63 -22.22
N ALA A 185 -24.79 5.45 -20.94
CA ALA A 185 -25.15 6.42 -19.91
C ALA A 185 -24.44 7.78 -20.07
N VAL A 186 -23.15 7.77 -20.44
CA VAL A 186 -22.33 8.98 -20.57
C VAL A 186 -22.52 9.66 -21.94
N GLU A 187 -22.49 8.90 -23.04
CA GLU A 187 -22.54 9.45 -24.41
C GLU A 187 -23.96 9.80 -24.85
N GLU A 188 -24.95 8.93 -24.61
CA GLU A 188 -26.31 9.12 -25.12
C GLU A 188 -27.20 9.90 -24.16
N LYS A 189 -27.03 9.66 -22.85
CA LYS A 189 -27.93 10.22 -21.82
C LYS A 189 -27.34 11.42 -21.09
N HIS A 190 -26.06 11.74 -21.31
CA HIS A 190 -25.32 12.79 -20.58
C HIS A 190 -25.55 12.71 -19.06
N LYS A 191 -25.60 11.49 -18.51
CA LYS A 191 -25.80 11.25 -17.09
C LYS A 191 -24.46 11.06 -16.38
N ASP A 192 -24.11 12.01 -15.51
CA ASP A 192 -22.88 11.99 -14.70
C ASP A 192 -23.11 11.43 -13.29
N ASP A 193 -24.10 10.56 -13.13
CA ASP A 193 -24.42 9.97 -11.84
C ASP A 193 -23.29 9.02 -11.39
N PRO A 194 -22.81 9.10 -10.13
CA PRO A 194 -21.88 8.11 -9.57
C PRO A 194 -22.43 6.67 -9.62
N ALA A 195 -23.75 6.51 -9.76
CA ALA A 195 -24.44 5.23 -9.90
C ALA A 195 -23.98 4.43 -11.13
N ILE A 196 -23.62 5.11 -12.23
CA ILE A 196 -23.23 4.45 -13.49
C ILE A 196 -21.96 3.62 -13.30
N PHE A 197 -21.04 4.07 -12.45
CA PHE A 197 -19.78 3.39 -12.16
C PHE A 197 -19.92 2.28 -11.11
N LYS A 198 -21.11 2.03 -10.57
CA LYS A 198 -21.30 1.10 -9.45
C LYS A 198 -20.92 -0.34 -9.82
N GLU A 199 -21.29 -0.81 -11.00
CA GLU A 199 -20.95 -2.20 -11.40
C GLU A 199 -19.47 -2.32 -11.76
N ALA A 200 -18.92 -1.36 -12.51
CA ALA A 200 -17.48 -1.30 -12.79
C ALA A 200 -16.65 -1.29 -11.50
N LYS A 201 -17.01 -0.47 -10.51
CA LYS A 201 -16.35 -0.41 -9.21
C LYS A 201 -16.38 -1.76 -8.47
N LYS A 202 -17.48 -2.52 -8.57
CA LYS A 202 -17.56 -3.86 -7.97
C LYS A 202 -16.66 -4.84 -8.69
N GLU A 203 -16.62 -4.81 -10.01
CA GLU A 203 -15.77 -5.68 -10.83
C GLU A 203 -14.30 -5.43 -10.52
N VAL A 204 -13.87 -4.17 -10.53
CA VAL A 204 -12.53 -3.75 -10.12
C VAL A 204 -12.20 -4.20 -8.69
N TYR A 205 -13.13 -4.05 -7.75
CA TYR A 205 -12.93 -4.54 -6.38
C TYR A 205 -12.79 -6.08 -6.32
N ARG A 206 -13.58 -6.83 -7.10
CA ARG A 206 -13.48 -8.30 -7.16
C ARG A 206 -12.14 -8.72 -7.75
N PHE A 207 -11.69 -8.08 -8.82
CA PHE A 207 -10.38 -8.31 -9.44
C PHE A 207 -9.25 -8.07 -8.45
N MET A 208 -9.19 -6.88 -7.84
CA MET A 208 -8.17 -6.56 -6.83
C MET A 208 -8.21 -7.54 -5.65
N LYS A 209 -9.41 -7.95 -5.19
CA LYS A 209 -9.56 -8.87 -4.06
C LYS A 209 -9.10 -10.29 -4.37
N ARG A 210 -9.35 -10.78 -5.58
CA ARG A 210 -9.12 -12.17 -5.98
C ARG A 210 -7.70 -12.39 -6.48
N GLU A 211 -7.22 -11.51 -7.35
CA GLU A 211 -5.96 -11.70 -8.06
C GLU A 211 -4.79 -11.03 -7.32
N ILE A 212 -4.93 -9.74 -6.98
CA ILE A 212 -3.82 -8.92 -6.49
C ILE A 212 -3.61 -9.04 -4.98
N TYR A 213 -4.68 -8.93 -4.21
CA TYR A 213 -4.60 -8.81 -2.75
C TYR A 213 -3.95 -10.02 -2.04
N PRO A 214 -4.19 -11.28 -2.45
CA PRO A 214 -3.50 -12.42 -1.85
C PRO A 214 -1.99 -12.38 -2.06
N ASN A 215 -1.53 -11.96 -3.25
CA ASN A 215 -0.10 -11.84 -3.57
C ASN A 215 0.54 -10.68 -2.78
N PHE A 216 -0.17 -9.56 -2.66
CA PHE A 216 0.25 -8.46 -1.79
C PHE A 216 0.44 -8.91 -0.33
N LEU A 217 -0.51 -9.67 0.22
CA LEU A 217 -0.39 -10.21 1.58
C LEU A 217 0.79 -11.18 1.70
N LYS A 218 0.98 -12.09 0.75
CA LYS A 218 2.15 -12.98 0.71
C LYS A 218 3.46 -12.18 0.74
N ALA A 219 3.58 -11.19 -0.13
CA ALA A 219 4.79 -10.37 -0.27
C ALA A 219 5.07 -9.44 0.92
N ARG A 220 4.03 -8.92 1.61
CA ARG A 220 4.20 -7.88 2.64
C ARG A 220 3.89 -8.30 4.07
N ALA A 221 3.02 -9.30 4.27
CA ALA A 221 2.65 -9.74 5.61
C ALA A 221 3.58 -10.86 6.10
N TYR A 222 4.00 -11.78 5.23
CA TYR A 222 4.72 -13.00 5.65
C TYR A 222 6.25 -12.87 5.66
N GLY A 223 6.80 -11.91 4.91
CA GLY A 223 8.22 -11.61 4.83
C GLY A 223 8.53 -10.18 5.27
N ASN A 224 9.80 -9.90 5.53
CA ASN A 224 10.30 -8.56 5.87
C ASN A 224 11.45 -8.08 4.97
N MET A 225 11.72 -8.82 3.90
CA MET A 225 12.80 -8.57 2.95
C MET A 225 12.27 -8.53 1.52
N THR A 226 12.98 -7.81 0.67
CA THR A 226 12.78 -7.86 -0.78
C THR A 226 13.51 -9.02 -1.42
N VAL A 227 13.06 -9.42 -2.61
CA VAL A 227 13.70 -10.47 -3.44
C VAL A 227 15.21 -10.20 -3.63
N THR A 228 15.60 -8.94 -3.84
CA THR A 228 17.01 -8.56 -4.00
C THR A 228 17.81 -8.84 -2.72
N GLN A 229 17.31 -8.46 -1.54
CA GLN A 229 17.99 -8.79 -0.28
C GLN A 229 18.03 -10.30 -0.02
N THR A 230 16.96 -11.02 -0.37
CA THR A 230 16.91 -12.48 -0.27
C THR A 230 18.05 -13.12 -1.06
N MET A 231 18.27 -12.69 -2.31
CA MET A 231 19.37 -13.19 -3.14
C MET A 231 20.76 -12.83 -2.60
N ILE A 232 20.94 -11.60 -2.08
CA ILE A 232 22.21 -11.20 -1.45
C ILE A 232 22.52 -12.08 -0.23
N ARG A 233 21.51 -12.41 0.59
CA ARG A 233 21.70 -13.31 1.74
C ARG A 233 22.04 -14.73 1.33
N LEU A 234 21.46 -15.25 0.24
CA LEU A 234 21.86 -16.54 -0.31
C LEU A 234 23.36 -16.53 -0.66
N GLY A 235 23.81 -15.52 -1.40
CA GLY A 235 25.22 -15.37 -1.76
C GLY A 235 26.13 -15.25 -0.54
N LEU A 236 25.79 -14.38 0.41
CA LEU A 236 26.54 -14.19 1.65
C LEU A 236 26.57 -15.46 2.50
N GLY A 237 25.46 -16.20 2.55
CA GLY A 237 25.33 -17.45 3.29
C GLY A 237 26.26 -18.54 2.74
N LEU A 238 26.24 -18.75 1.42
CA LEU A 238 27.12 -19.71 0.75
C LEU A 238 28.59 -19.33 0.88
N PHE A 239 28.93 -18.05 0.73
CA PHE A 239 30.30 -17.56 0.91
C PHE A 239 30.80 -17.76 2.34
N SER A 240 29.98 -17.42 3.35
CA SER A 240 30.33 -17.60 4.76
C SER A 240 30.51 -19.07 5.12
N LEU A 241 29.68 -19.97 4.57
CA LEU A 241 29.86 -21.41 4.71
C LEU A 241 31.18 -21.89 4.12
N PHE A 242 31.51 -21.45 2.90
CA PHE A 242 32.78 -21.80 2.25
C PHE A 242 33.98 -21.38 3.11
N VAL A 243 33.98 -20.15 3.62
CA VAL A 243 35.02 -19.66 4.53
C VAL A 243 35.06 -20.48 5.81
N GLY A 244 33.91 -20.76 6.42
CA GLY A 244 33.83 -21.52 7.66
C GLY A 244 34.38 -22.93 7.54
N PHE A 245 33.97 -23.67 6.50
CA PHE A 245 34.52 -24.99 6.21
C PHE A 245 36.00 -24.94 5.88
N THR A 246 36.46 -23.93 5.12
CA THR A 246 37.88 -23.79 4.78
C THR A 246 38.74 -23.58 6.03
N VAL A 247 38.32 -22.69 6.94
CA VAL A 247 39.02 -22.43 8.20
C VAL A 247 39.04 -23.68 9.07
N GLU A 248 37.90 -24.35 9.23
CA GLU A 248 37.79 -25.52 10.09
C GLU A 248 38.58 -26.72 9.55
N LEU A 249 38.48 -27.01 8.24
CA LEU A 249 39.30 -28.05 7.60
C LEU A 249 40.79 -27.72 7.67
N SER A 250 41.19 -26.46 7.48
CA SER A 250 42.61 -26.07 7.62
C SER A 250 43.14 -26.31 9.03
N LEU A 251 42.35 -25.99 10.07
CA LEU A 251 42.71 -26.24 11.47
C LEU A 251 42.72 -27.74 11.82
N ILE A 252 41.88 -28.54 11.17
CA ILE A 252 41.87 -30.00 11.32
C ILE A 252 43.14 -30.61 10.70
N LEU A 253 43.48 -30.20 9.47
CA LEU A 253 44.63 -30.70 8.72
C LEU A 253 45.98 -30.24 9.30
N LEU A 254 46.02 -29.10 10.00
CA LEU A 254 47.24 -28.62 10.66
C LEU A 254 47.51 -29.30 12.02
N ASP A 255 46.55 -30.08 12.53
CA ASP A 255 46.52 -30.65 13.90
C ASP A 255 46.83 -29.60 14.99
N GLU A 256 46.18 -28.44 14.90
CA GLU A 256 46.42 -27.32 15.80
C GLU A 256 45.96 -27.63 17.25
N LYS A 257 46.86 -27.46 18.22
CA LYS A 257 46.59 -27.60 19.67
C LYS A 257 46.56 -26.22 20.33
N PRO A 258 45.60 -25.93 21.23
CA PRO A 258 44.50 -26.76 21.72
C PRO A 258 43.31 -26.86 20.74
N ARG A 259 42.57 -27.98 20.82
CA ARG A 259 41.39 -28.26 19.96
C ARG A 259 40.29 -27.18 20.03
N SER A 260 40.24 -26.40 21.12
CA SER A 260 39.27 -25.31 21.30
C SER A 260 39.39 -24.20 20.24
N LYS A 261 40.55 -24.05 19.59
CA LYS A 261 40.70 -23.07 18.49
C LYS A 261 39.79 -23.38 17.30
N ARG A 262 39.40 -24.64 17.10
CA ARG A 262 38.46 -25.06 16.04
C ARG A 262 37.07 -24.43 16.21
N LEU A 263 36.70 -24.06 17.45
CA LEU A 263 35.42 -23.40 17.73
C LEU A 263 35.28 -22.04 17.02
N TRP A 264 36.37 -21.40 16.60
CA TRP A 264 36.30 -20.18 15.79
C TRP A 264 35.66 -20.42 14.42
N GLY A 265 35.72 -21.64 13.88
CA GLY A 265 35.01 -22.03 12.65
C GLY A 265 33.48 -22.02 12.79
N PHE A 266 32.96 -22.12 14.02
CA PHE A 266 31.52 -22.07 14.29
C PHE A 266 30.89 -20.75 13.86
N ILE A 267 31.58 -19.62 14.03
CA ILE A 267 31.04 -18.28 13.74
C ILE A 267 30.66 -18.14 12.26
N PRO A 268 31.57 -18.32 11.28
CA PRO A 268 31.22 -18.23 9.87
C PRO A 268 30.23 -19.31 9.41
N ILE A 269 30.26 -20.51 10.02
CA ILE A 269 29.28 -21.57 9.76
C ILE A 269 27.88 -21.12 10.21
N PHE A 270 27.75 -20.60 11.43
CA PHE A 270 26.48 -20.11 11.97
C PHE A 270 25.94 -18.93 11.17
N ILE A 271 26.78 -17.96 10.81
CA ILE A 271 26.39 -16.84 9.95
C ILE A 271 25.92 -17.35 8.57
N GLY A 272 26.62 -18.34 8.02
CA GLY A 272 26.26 -18.97 6.75
C GLY A 272 24.87 -19.61 6.79
N ILE A 273 24.67 -20.52 7.74
CA ILE A 273 23.41 -21.25 7.95
C ILE A 273 22.26 -20.29 8.27
N LEU A 274 22.49 -19.29 9.13
CA LEU A 274 21.49 -18.28 9.46
C LEU A 274 20.99 -17.53 8.23
N ASN A 275 21.90 -17.14 7.32
CA ASN A 275 21.51 -16.46 6.09
C ASN A 275 20.77 -17.39 5.11
N LEU A 276 21.07 -18.69 5.08
CA LEU A 276 20.34 -19.67 4.28
C LEU A 276 18.91 -19.90 4.80
N PHE A 277 18.71 -20.02 6.11
CA PHE A 277 17.35 -20.09 6.67
C PHE A 277 16.58 -18.78 6.51
N ALA A 278 17.25 -17.62 6.64
CA ALA A 278 16.64 -16.32 6.36
C ALA A 278 16.22 -16.18 4.89
N PHE A 279 17.01 -16.74 3.95
CA PHE A 279 16.66 -16.84 2.54
C PHE A 279 15.40 -17.71 2.34
N GLN A 280 15.40 -18.93 2.88
CA GLN A 280 14.30 -19.89 2.71
C GLN A 280 12.96 -19.39 3.26
N MET A 281 13.01 -18.62 4.36
CA MET A 281 11.82 -18.11 5.05
C MET A 281 11.45 -16.67 4.65
N GLU A 282 12.19 -16.05 3.72
CA GLU A 282 12.04 -14.65 3.27
C GLU A 282 11.96 -13.64 4.42
N LEU A 283 12.64 -13.94 5.53
CA LEU A 283 12.55 -13.19 6.76
C LEU A 283 13.91 -13.10 7.46
N CYS A 284 14.36 -11.88 7.73
CA CYS A 284 15.54 -11.63 8.54
C CYS A 284 15.18 -11.43 10.01
N PRO A 285 15.71 -12.26 10.94
CA PRO A 285 15.53 -12.08 12.38
C PRO A 285 16.05 -10.73 12.89
N LEU A 286 17.13 -10.18 12.31
CA LEU A 286 17.67 -8.88 12.71
C LEU A 286 16.71 -7.73 12.42
N LEU A 287 16.06 -7.73 11.24
CA LEU A 287 15.06 -6.71 10.92
C LEU A 287 13.82 -6.81 11.83
N VAL A 288 13.43 -8.04 12.21
CA VAL A 288 12.38 -8.23 13.23
C VAL A 288 12.79 -7.64 14.58
N LEU A 289 14.04 -7.86 15.02
CA LEU A 289 14.55 -7.29 16.28
C LEU A 289 14.44 -5.76 16.32
N PHE A 290 14.73 -5.08 15.20
CA PHE A 290 14.59 -3.63 15.08
C PHE A 290 13.17 -3.16 14.77
N HIS A 291 12.19 -4.06 14.68
CA HIS A 291 10.79 -3.74 14.36
C HIS A 291 10.62 -3.06 12.98
N ILE A 292 11.47 -3.44 12.03
CA ILE A 292 11.59 -2.87 10.70
C ILE A 292 11.31 -3.95 9.64
N SER A 293 10.74 -3.52 8.51
CA SER A 293 10.59 -4.32 7.30
C SER A 293 11.09 -3.53 6.10
N GLU A 294 11.67 -4.22 5.12
CA GLU A 294 12.13 -3.62 3.89
C GLU A 294 10.97 -3.44 2.89
N ARG A 295 10.69 -2.19 2.50
CA ARG A 295 9.67 -1.86 1.49
C ARG A 295 10.21 -2.06 0.08
N SER A 296 11.35 -1.49 -0.22
CA SER A 296 12.07 -1.62 -1.50
C SER A 296 13.54 -1.78 -1.16
N PHE A 297 14.38 -2.15 -2.13
CA PHE A 297 15.80 -2.38 -1.87
C PHE A 297 16.43 -1.22 -1.08
N MET A 298 16.93 -1.52 0.13
CA MET A 298 17.50 -0.60 1.12
C MET A 298 16.58 0.52 1.65
N GLN A 299 15.27 0.42 1.40
CA GLN A 299 14.27 1.33 1.94
C GLN A 299 13.46 0.64 3.02
N TYR A 300 13.65 1.09 4.25
CA TYR A 300 13.09 0.48 5.44
C TYR A 300 11.85 1.21 5.94
N GLU A 301 10.91 0.45 6.47
CA GLU A 301 9.68 0.96 7.08
C GLU A 301 9.37 0.21 8.38
N MET A 302 8.91 0.96 9.39
CA MET A 302 8.52 0.38 10.66
C MET A 302 7.23 -0.44 10.52
N VAL A 303 7.22 -1.66 11.06
CA VAL A 303 6.06 -2.57 11.06
C VAL A 303 5.05 -2.10 12.12
N ARG A 304 4.10 -1.23 11.75
CA ARG A 304 3.14 -0.67 12.71
C ARG A 304 1.95 -1.60 13.01
N GLU A 305 1.64 -2.53 12.11
CA GLU A 305 0.56 -3.50 12.30
C GLU A 305 0.96 -4.57 13.34
N LYS A 306 0.40 -4.46 14.55
CA LYS A 306 0.79 -5.29 15.71
C LYS A 306 0.59 -6.79 15.50
N TYR A 307 -0.50 -7.17 14.82
CA TYR A 307 -0.81 -8.58 14.56
C TYR A 307 0.27 -9.23 13.69
N ILE A 308 0.70 -8.56 12.62
CA ILE A 308 1.73 -9.08 11.71
C ILE A 308 3.06 -9.24 12.46
N TYR A 309 3.45 -8.21 13.22
CA TYR A 309 4.68 -8.27 13.99
C TYR A 309 4.67 -9.41 15.04
N ARG A 310 3.67 -9.42 15.92
CA ARG A 310 3.62 -10.32 17.08
C ARG A 310 3.25 -11.75 16.72
N SER A 311 2.28 -11.95 15.83
CA SER A 311 1.72 -13.27 15.54
C SER A 311 2.42 -13.96 14.37
N ILE A 312 3.11 -13.23 13.49
CA ILE A 312 3.75 -13.80 12.29
C ILE A 312 5.27 -13.64 12.34
N HIS A 313 5.78 -12.41 12.46
CA HIS A 313 7.22 -12.15 12.33
C HIS A 313 8.03 -12.68 13.51
N VAL A 314 7.59 -12.44 14.75
CA VAL A 314 8.31 -12.89 15.96
C VAL A 314 8.44 -14.42 16.04
N PRO A 315 7.36 -15.22 15.88
CA PRO A 315 7.47 -16.68 15.91
C PRO A 315 8.36 -17.22 14.79
N LYS A 316 8.24 -16.67 13.56
CA LYS A 316 9.10 -17.07 12.45
C LYS A 316 10.58 -16.76 12.72
N ALA A 317 10.88 -15.56 13.21
CA ALA A 317 12.26 -15.16 13.56
C ALA A 317 12.85 -16.10 14.62
N PHE A 318 12.06 -16.46 15.64
CA PHE A 318 12.46 -17.42 16.65
C PHE A 318 12.77 -18.79 16.04
N TRP A 319 11.89 -19.33 15.20
CA TRP A 319 12.11 -20.61 14.52
C TRP A 319 13.35 -20.59 13.62
N ILE A 320 13.59 -19.51 12.89
CA ILE A 320 14.78 -19.34 12.08
C ILE A 320 16.03 -19.39 12.95
N LEU A 321 16.07 -18.64 14.06
CA LEU A 321 17.23 -18.64 14.97
C LEU A 321 17.45 -20.03 15.60
N LEU A 322 16.38 -20.68 16.04
CA LEU A 322 16.44 -22.01 16.65
C LEU A 322 16.99 -23.06 15.67
N MET A 323 16.43 -23.12 14.46
CA MET A 323 16.85 -24.08 13.42
C MET A 323 18.27 -23.79 12.94
N SER A 324 18.63 -22.51 12.80
CA SER A 324 19.99 -22.12 12.39
C SER A 324 21.01 -22.52 13.46
N LEU A 325 20.70 -22.30 14.74
CA LEU A 325 21.56 -22.68 15.85
C LEU A 325 21.73 -24.20 15.94
N ALA A 326 20.62 -24.94 15.88
CA ALA A 326 20.63 -26.40 15.92
C ALA A 326 21.46 -27.01 14.77
N ALA A 327 21.20 -26.56 13.53
CA ALA A 327 21.95 -27.02 12.36
C ALA A 327 23.45 -26.69 12.46
N SER A 328 23.80 -25.49 12.95
CA SER A 328 25.20 -25.09 13.12
C SER A 328 25.92 -25.89 14.19
N ILE A 329 25.25 -26.21 15.31
CA ILE A 329 25.80 -27.07 16.37
C ILE A 329 26.05 -28.48 15.84
N ILE A 330 25.12 -29.03 15.04
CA ILE A 330 25.29 -30.35 14.41
C ILE A 330 26.51 -30.34 13.47
N VAL A 331 26.60 -29.37 12.57
CA VAL A 331 27.71 -29.27 11.61
C VAL A 331 29.06 -29.10 12.33
N ALA A 332 29.16 -28.18 13.28
CA ALA A 332 30.40 -27.97 14.04
C ALA A 332 30.73 -29.16 14.96
N GLY A 333 29.72 -29.84 15.52
CA GLY A 333 29.93 -31.04 16.32
C GLY A 333 30.54 -32.18 15.51
N ILE A 334 30.08 -32.36 14.27
CA ILE A 334 30.67 -33.33 13.32
C ILE A 334 32.13 -32.97 13.05
N LEU A 335 32.43 -31.70 12.73
CA LEU A 335 33.79 -31.28 12.39
C LEU A 335 34.76 -31.31 13.57
N LEU A 336 34.28 -31.02 14.79
CA LEU A 336 35.06 -31.19 16.03
C LEU A 336 35.38 -32.65 16.34
N ALA A 337 34.51 -33.58 15.98
CA ALA A 337 34.71 -35.02 16.20
C ALA A 337 35.79 -35.62 15.28
N ILE A 338 36.12 -34.96 14.15
CA ILE A 338 37.13 -35.44 13.20
C ILE A 338 38.53 -35.32 13.83
N PRO A 339 39.28 -36.45 13.95
CA PRO A 339 40.64 -36.40 14.47
C PRO A 339 41.53 -35.59 13.52
N GLY A 340 42.40 -34.76 14.09
CA GLY A 340 43.41 -34.05 13.30
C GLY A 340 44.41 -35.04 12.73
N HIS A 341 44.78 -34.85 11.47
CA HIS A 341 45.88 -35.57 10.84
C HIS A 341 46.74 -34.54 10.13
N ARG A 342 47.99 -34.39 10.59
CA ARG A 342 48.96 -33.51 9.96
C ARG A 342 49.36 -34.10 8.61
N LEU A 343 48.96 -33.43 7.52
CA LEU A 343 49.39 -33.79 6.16
C LEU A 343 50.87 -33.49 5.93
#